data_AF-A0A947FV96-F1
#
_entry.id   AF-A0A947FV96-F1
#
_cell.length_a   1.000
_cell.length_b   1.000
_cell.length_c   1.000
_cell.angle_alpha   90.00
_cell.angle_beta   90.00
_cell.angle_gamma   90.00
#
_symmetry.space_group_name_H-M   'P 1'
#
loop_
_entity.id
_entity.type
_entity.pdbx_description
1 polymer ?
#
loop_
_entity_poly.entity_id
_entity_poly.type
_entity_poly.pdbx_seq_one_letter_code
_entity_poly.pdbx_strand_id
1 'polypeptide(L)' 'MKTAVSVPNEVFEAAERLAKRLRVSRSELYSRALREYLARHAPDEVTAALDVLCEELDTGAEDFVREAGRRVLESSDW' A
#
# COMPACT_ATOMS: atom_id res chain seq x y z
N MET A 1 16.31 8.89 8.07
CA MET A 1 15.92 10.29 8.36
C MET A 1 15.43 10.38 9.81
N LYS A 2 15.65 11.48 10.54
CA LYS A 2 15.09 11.71 11.89
C LYS A 2 14.10 12.87 11.82
N THR A 3 12.88 12.67 12.31
CA THR A 3 11.82 13.67 12.36
C THR A 3 11.24 13.70 13.77
N ALA A 4 11.07 14.88 14.33
CA ALA A 4 10.39 15.06 15.60
C ALA A 4 8.89 15.31 15.35
N VAL A 5 8.02 14.57 16.05
CA VAL A 5 6.57 14.72 15.96
C VAL A 5 6.01 14.99 17.35
N SER A 6 4.99 15.84 17.43
CA SER A 6 4.24 16.04 18.67
C SER A 6 3.07 15.06 18.71
N VAL A 7 2.86 14.41 19.86
CA VAL A 7 1.74 13.49 20.10
C VAL A 7 1.12 13.79 21.47
N PRO A 8 -0.17 13.48 21.68
CA PRO A 8 -0.79 13.59 22.99
C PRO A 8 -0.04 12.77 24.06
N ASN A 9 0.02 13.26 25.30
CA ASN A 9 0.74 12.58 26.38
C ASN A 9 0.23 11.14 26.61
N GLU A 10 -1.07 10.94 26.55
CA GLU A 10 -1.69 9.61 26.71
C GLU A 10 -1.19 8.59 25.67
N VAL A 11 -0.97 9.03 24.43
CA VAL A 11 -0.42 8.20 23.35
C VAL A 11 1.04 7.88 23.63
N PHE A 12 1.83 8.88 24.02
CA PHE A 12 3.23 8.71 24.36
C PHE A 12 3.42 7.70 25.50
N GLU A 13 2.64 7.82 26.58
CA GLU A 13 2.72 6.90 27.70
C GLU A 13 2.29 5.47 27.34
N ALA A 14 1.24 5.32 26.53
CA ALA A 14 0.80 4.02 26.05
C ALA A 14 1.88 3.35 25.18
N ALA A 15 2.51 4.12 24.29
CA ALA A 15 3.62 3.67 23.46
C ALA A 15 4.83 3.27 24.31
N GLU A 16 5.19 4.04 25.35
CA GLU A 16 6.28 3.70 26.28
C GLU A 16 6.05 2.38 27.00
N ARG A 17 4.82 2.15 27.51
CA ARG A 17 4.46 0.89 28.15
C ARG A 17 4.57 -0.29 27.17
N LEU A 18 4.11 -0.10 25.93
CA LEU A 18 4.17 -1.15 24.91
C LEU A 18 5.61 -1.44 24.47
N ALA A 19 6.43 -0.41 24.22
CA ALA A 19 7.83 -0.56 23.84
C ALA A 19 8.62 -1.37 24.89
N LYS A 20 8.39 -1.07 26.18
CA LYS A 20 8.99 -1.83 27.30
C LYS A 20 8.56 -3.29 27.30
N ARG A 21 7.26 -3.58 27.13
CA ARG A 21 6.74 -4.96 27.08
C ARG A 21 7.34 -5.74 25.91
N LEU A 22 7.47 -5.11 24.75
CA LEU A 22 8.02 -5.71 23.54
C LEU A 22 9.55 -5.72 23.51
N ARG A 23 10.22 -5.07 24.47
CA ARG A 23 11.68 -4.89 24.54
C ARG A 23 12.28 -4.27 23.28
N VAL A 24 11.57 -3.29 22.70
CA VAL A 24 12.02 -2.52 21.53
C VAL A 24 12.24 -1.06 21.90
N SER A 25 13.00 -0.35 21.07
CA SER A 25 13.13 1.11 21.25
C SER A 25 11.83 1.83 20.90
N ARG A 26 11.61 3.02 21.48
CA ARG A 26 10.50 3.91 21.09
C ARG A 26 10.46 4.16 19.58
N SER A 27 11.61 4.54 19.01
CA SER A 27 11.73 4.82 17.58
C SER A 27 11.34 3.64 16.72
N GLU A 28 11.72 2.43 17.14
CA GLU A 28 11.33 1.20 16.45
C GLU A 28 9.83 0.94 16.55
N LEU A 29 9.23 1.10 17.73
CA LEU A 29 7.78 0.95 17.90
C LEU A 29 7.01 1.91 16.97
N TYR A 30 7.38 3.20 16.97
CA TYR A 30 6.74 4.18 16.09
C TYR A 30 6.96 3.87 14.61
N SER A 31 8.16 3.42 14.23
CA SER A 31 8.45 3.03 12.84
C SER A 31 7.61 1.84 12.38
N ARG A 32 7.44 0.83 13.25
CA ARG A 32 6.58 -0.34 12.97
C ARG A 32 5.12 0.09 12.80
N ALA A 33 4.61 0.93 13.71
CA ALA A 33 3.25 1.44 13.64
C ALA A 33 2.98 2.26 12.38
N LEU A 34 3.92 3.14 12.00
CA LEU A 34 3.81 3.93 10.77
C LEU A 34 3.82 3.05 9.52
N ARG A 35 4.71 2.05 9.46
CA ARG A 35 4.76 1.10 8.33
C ARG A 35 3.44 0.35 8.18
N GLU A 36 2.90 -0.14 9.29
CA GLU A 36 1.63 -0.87 9.28
C GLU A 36 0.46 0.06 8.91
N TYR A 37 0.44 1.29 9.42
CA TYR A 37 -0.58 2.27 9.06
C TYR A 37 -0.54 2.60 7.57
N LEU A 38 0.64 2.89 7.01
CA LEU A 38 0.79 3.16 5.58
C LEU A 38 0.36 1.97 4.74
N ALA A 39 0.80 0.76 5.07
CA ALA A 39 0.41 -0.45 4.34
C ALA A 39 -1.12 -0.67 4.32
N ARG A 40 -1.82 -0.37 5.43
CA ARG A 40 -3.30 -0.47 5.47
C ARG A 40 -4.01 0.60 4.64
N HIS A 41 -3.35 1.72 4.35
CA HIS A 41 -3.93 2.84 3.61
C HIS A 41 -3.31 3.02 2.23
N ALA A 42 -2.51 2.05 1.78
CA ALA A 42 -1.94 1.98 0.44
C ALA A 42 -2.44 0.72 -0.31
N PRO A 43 -3.76 0.47 -0.42
CA PRO A 43 -4.26 -0.63 -1.24
C PRO A 43 -3.81 -0.49 -2.70
N ASP A 44 -3.63 0.74 -3.17
CA ASP A 44 -3.28 1.08 -4.54
C ASP A 44 -1.78 0.90 -4.84
N GLU A 45 -0.90 0.76 -3.84
CA GLU A 45 0.54 0.52 -4.10
C GLU A 45 0.78 -0.87 -4.70
N VAL A 46 -0.01 -1.87 -4.30
CA VAL A 46 0.08 -3.21 -4.90
C VAL A 46 -0.43 -3.18 -6.33
N THR A 47 -1.58 -2.54 -6.58
CA THR A 47 -2.11 -2.37 -7.93
C THR A 47 -1.14 -1.59 -8.80
N ALA A 48 -0.62 -0.45 -8.33
CA ALA A 48 0.36 0.34 -9.06
C ALA A 48 1.67 -0.41 -9.33
N ALA A 49 2.15 -1.22 -8.38
CA ALA A 49 3.31 -2.07 -8.60
C ALA A 49 3.03 -3.19 -9.62
N LEU A 50 1.82 -3.74 -9.62
CA LEU A 50 1.38 -4.72 -10.62
C LEU A 50 1.20 -4.07 -12.00
N ASP A 51 0.67 -2.85 -12.06
CA ASP A 51 0.53 -2.09 -13.31
C ASP A 51 1.92 -1.87 -13.93
N VAL A 52 2.90 -1.40 -13.14
CA VAL A 52 4.30 -1.25 -13.59
C VAL A 52 4.89 -2.58 -14.08
N LEU A 53 4.68 -3.67 -13.33
CA LEU A 53 5.16 -4.99 -13.75
C LEU A 53 4.48 -5.48 -15.04
N CYS A 54 3.19 -5.18 -15.22
CA CYS A 54 2.43 -5.53 -16.42
C CYS A 54 2.78 -4.65 -17.62
N GLU A 55 3.33 -3.45 -17.41
CA GLU A 55 3.95 -2.62 -18.44
C GLU A 55 5.35 -3.14 -18.84
N GLU A 56 6.13 -3.62 -17.87
CA GLU A 56 7.48 -4.16 -18.10
C GLU A 56 7.44 -5.54 -18.79
N LEU A 57 6.49 -6.38 -18.40
CA LEU A 57 6.22 -7.66 -19.05
C LEU A 57 5.30 -7.41 -20.24
N ASP A 58 5.70 -7.82 -21.44
CA ASP A 58 4.76 -7.88 -22.57
C ASP A 58 3.71 -8.98 -22.29
N THR A 59 2.70 -8.62 -21.51
CA THR A 59 1.68 -9.54 -20.99
C THR A 59 0.64 -9.91 -22.05
N GLY A 60 0.73 -9.33 -23.25
CA GLY A 60 -0.33 -9.43 -24.26
C GLY A 60 -1.63 -8.75 -23.82
N ALA A 61 -1.57 -7.83 -22.85
CA ALA A 61 -2.73 -7.08 -22.37
C ALA A 61 -3.43 -6.34 -23.52
N GLU A 62 -2.67 -5.81 -24.48
CA GLU A 62 -3.22 -5.18 -25.68
C GLU A 62 -4.03 -6.16 -26.54
N ASP A 63 -3.58 -7.40 -26.69
CA ASP A 63 -4.29 -8.44 -27.44
C ASP A 63 -5.58 -8.85 -26.72
N PHE A 64 -5.54 -8.97 -25.40
CA PHE A 64 -6.74 -9.19 -24.59
C PHE A 64 -7.76 -8.05 -24.74
N VAL A 65 -7.32 -6.78 -24.60
CA VAL A 65 -8.18 -5.60 -24.74
C VAL A 65 -8.77 -5.51 -26.14
N ARG A 66 -7.97 -5.78 -27.17
CA ARG A 66 -8.40 -5.81 -28.58
C ARG A 66 -9.50 -6.85 -28.81
N GLU A 67 -9.29 -8.07 -28.33
CA GLU A 67 -10.24 -9.17 -28.50
C GLU A 67 -11.52 -8.96 -27.67
N ALA A 68 -11.39 -8.47 -26.43
CA ALA A 68 -12.53 -8.12 -25.59
C ALA A 68 -13.37 -6.99 -26.21
N GLY A 69 -12.72 -5.92 -26.68
CA GLY A 69 -13.38 -4.80 -27.36
C GLY A 69 -14.12 -5.24 -28.62
N ARG A 70 -13.50 -6.11 -29.43
CA ARG A 70 -14.14 -6.71 -30.61
C ARG A 70 -15.45 -7.42 -30.25
N ARG A 71 -15.44 -8.29 -29.23
CA ARG A 71 -16.63 -9.05 -28.80
C ARG A 71 -17.74 -8.15 -28.27
N VAL A 72 -17.39 -7.10 -27.52
CA VAL A 72 -18.37 -6.13 -27.01
C VAL A 72 -19.03 -5.38 -28.17
N LEU A 73 -18.24 -4.92 -29.15
CA LEU A 73 -18.77 -4.22 -30.32
C LEU A 73 -19.62 -5.13 -31.22
N GLU A 74 -19.23 -6.39 -31.40
CA GLU A 74 -19.99 -7.40 -32.15
C GLU A 74 -21.34 -7.77 -31.47
N SER A 75 -21.43 -7.62 -30.14
CA SER A 75 -22.65 -7.92 -29.36
C SER A 75 -23.50 -6.70 -29.03
N SER A 76 -23.09 -5.51 -29.48
CA SER A 76 -23.83 -4.28 -29.29
C SER A 76 -24.75 -4.05 -30.50
N ASP A 77 -26.07 -4.10 -30.29
CA ASP A 77 -27.04 -3.64 -31.28
C ASP A 77 -26.99 -2.11 -31.32
N TRP A 78 -26.34 -1.56 -32.35
CA TRP A 78 -26.36 -0.12 -32.64
C TRP A 78 -27.65 0.31 -33.32
#